data_AF-A0A9N8VXZ8-F1
#
_entry.id   AF-A0A9N8VXZ8-F1
#
_cell.length_a   1.000
_cell.length_b   1.000
_cell.length_c   1.000
_cell.angle_alpha   90.00
_cell.angle_beta   90.00
_cell.angle_gamma   90.00
#
_symmetry.space_group_name_H-M   'P 1'
#
loop_
_entity.id
_entity.type
_entity.pdbx_description
1 polymer ?
#
loop_
_entity_poly.entity_id
_entity_poly.type
_entity_poly.pdbx_seq_one_letter_code
_entity_poly.pdbx_strand_id
1 'polypeptide(L)'
;MSKPTKTTLEDTLFFSLRKGSIRRIWELRLVTTATAEQILVPETLLAKRKHQDKIHEEKAKARIEQRKAALQKRKVIFKRAEKYVKEYRSEERNQIRLRRMAKASGNFYVPAEPKLVFVIRIKGINKIAPKPRKVLQLLRLLQINNGVFVRLTKATKQLLQLVTPYVAFGDPNLKSVRELIYKRGYAKVNKQRIPITENTIIEKELGKYGIICIEDLVHEIFTVGPNFKQANNFLWPFKLSNPNGGWNTRKFRHFVEGGDFGDREHRINKLIHLML
;
A
#
# COMPACT_ATOMS: atom_id res chain seq x y z
N MET A 1 -13.86 33.34 -42.07
CA MET A 1 -14.02 34.49 -41.16
C MET A 1 -12.65 34.79 -40.58
N SER A 2 -11.96 35.91 -40.76
CA SER A 2 -12.09 37.13 -41.56
C SER A 2 -10.70 37.79 -41.47
N LYS A 3 -10.07 38.12 -42.60
CA LYS A 3 -8.95 39.08 -42.63
C LYS A 3 -9.53 40.50 -42.54
N PRO A 4 -8.77 41.47 -42.03
CA PRO A 4 -8.81 42.83 -42.58
C PRO A 4 -7.39 43.24 -43.01
N THR A 5 -7.11 43.50 -44.29
CA THR A 5 -7.36 44.70 -45.12
C THR A 5 -6.67 45.97 -44.62
N LYS A 6 -5.76 46.46 -45.49
CA LYS A 6 -5.02 47.72 -45.44
C LYS A 6 -5.97 48.92 -45.47
N THR A 7 -5.59 50.00 -44.79
CA THR A 7 -6.08 51.36 -45.01
C THR A 7 -4.88 52.29 -45.16
N THR A 8 -4.79 52.90 -46.33
CA THR A 8 -4.01 54.11 -46.65
C THR A 8 -4.92 55.34 -46.53
N LEU A 9 -4.32 56.53 -46.66
CA LEU A 9 -4.88 57.89 -46.67
C LEU A 9 -4.90 58.53 -45.27
N GLU A 10 -4.53 59.78 -45.04
CA GLU A 10 -3.96 60.87 -45.85
C GLU A 10 -3.54 61.98 -44.85
N ASP A 11 -2.94 63.05 -45.38
CA ASP A 11 -2.93 64.42 -44.87
C ASP A 11 -1.64 65.05 -44.30
N THR A 12 -1.13 65.88 -45.20
CA THR A 12 -0.28 67.06 -45.11
C THR A 12 -0.55 67.99 -43.93
N LEU A 13 0.50 68.55 -43.34
CA LEU A 13 0.48 69.94 -42.87
C LEU A 13 1.80 70.67 -43.16
N PHE A 14 1.59 71.78 -43.84
CA PHE A 14 2.48 72.82 -44.31
C PHE A 14 3.15 73.56 -43.13
N PHE A 15 4.47 73.83 -43.18
CA PHE A 15 5.05 74.90 -42.36
C PHE A 15 6.19 75.62 -43.09
N SER A 16 6.09 76.94 -43.08
CA SER A 16 6.83 77.92 -43.86
C SER A 16 8.31 78.10 -43.47
N LEU A 17 9.11 78.53 -44.44
CA LEU A 17 10.50 78.99 -44.34
C LEU A 17 10.79 79.97 -43.19
N ARG A 18 11.91 79.76 -42.48
CA ARG A 18 12.85 80.85 -42.12
C ARG A 18 14.25 80.35 -41.73
N LYS A 19 15.25 80.86 -42.46
CA LYS A 19 16.64 81.24 -42.10
C LYS A 19 17.47 80.31 -41.18
N GLY A 20 18.53 79.76 -41.79
CA GLY A 20 19.91 79.76 -41.28
C GLY A 20 20.19 79.22 -39.89
N SER A 21 20.65 77.97 -39.81
CA SER A 21 21.61 77.53 -38.78
C SER A 21 22.14 76.14 -39.13
N ILE A 22 23.47 75.99 -39.10
CA ILE A 22 24.22 74.75 -39.27
C ILE A 22 23.76 73.75 -38.21
N ARG A 23 22.95 72.75 -38.59
CA ARG A 23 22.62 71.61 -37.73
C ARG A 23 23.38 70.40 -38.23
N ARG A 24 24.36 69.97 -37.41
CA ARG A 24 25.08 68.70 -37.53
C ARG A 24 24.07 67.58 -37.77
N ILE A 25 24.22 66.88 -38.89
CA ILE A 25 23.54 65.62 -39.15
C ILE A 25 24.12 64.63 -38.14
N TRP A 26 23.46 64.47 -36.99
CA TRP A 26 23.58 63.24 -36.23
C TRP A 26 22.64 62.26 -36.93
N GLU A 27 23.19 61.44 -37.83
CA GLU A 27 22.53 60.21 -38.22
C GLU A 27 22.36 59.37 -36.95
N LEU A 28 21.17 59.45 -36.35
CA LEU A 28 20.65 58.44 -35.45
C LEU A 28 20.52 57.16 -36.29
N ARG A 29 21.60 56.39 -36.35
CA ARG A 29 21.60 55.03 -36.86
C ARG A 29 20.64 54.24 -35.97
N LEU A 30 19.38 54.14 -36.40
CA LEU A 30 18.42 53.21 -35.82
C LEU A 30 19.02 51.82 -35.98
N VAL A 31 19.64 51.30 -34.93
CA VAL A 31 19.96 49.88 -34.82
C VAL A 31 18.61 49.20 -34.69
N THR A 32 18.02 48.83 -35.83
CA THR A 32 16.85 47.97 -35.87
C THR A 32 17.33 46.61 -35.34
N THR A 33 16.96 46.29 -34.11
CA THR A 33 17.19 44.95 -33.58
C THR A 33 16.43 43.97 -34.46
N ALA A 34 17.11 42.92 -34.94
CA ALA A 34 16.50 41.90 -35.78
C ALA A 34 15.23 41.38 -35.09
N THR A 35 14.12 41.38 -35.81
CA THR A 35 12.86 40.83 -35.30
C THR A 35 13.00 39.32 -35.12
N ALA A 36 12.30 38.72 -34.15
CA ALA A 36 12.46 37.31 -33.80
C ALA A 36 12.28 36.33 -35.00
N GLU A 37 11.55 36.77 -36.03
CA GLU A 37 11.31 36.03 -37.27
C GLU A 37 12.50 36.05 -38.24
N GLN A 38 13.42 37.02 -38.13
CA GLN A 38 14.60 37.17 -38.98
C GLN A 38 15.81 36.36 -38.47
N ILE A 39 15.73 35.79 -37.26
CA ILE A 39 16.80 35.01 -36.65
C ILE A 39 16.63 33.54 -37.04
N LEU A 40 17.51 33.03 -37.92
CA LEU A 40 17.54 31.62 -38.32
C LEU A 40 17.86 30.73 -37.10
N VAL A 41 16.90 29.89 -36.72
CA VAL A 41 17.05 28.97 -35.60
C VAL A 41 18.02 27.84 -35.98
N PRO A 42 19.03 27.53 -35.15
CA PRO A 42 19.95 26.42 -35.38
C PRO A 42 19.23 25.09 -35.63
N GLU A 43 19.67 24.32 -36.63
CA GLU A 43 19.10 23.01 -36.99
C GLU A 43 19.10 22.01 -35.83
N THR A 44 20.13 22.07 -34.99
CA THR A 44 20.26 21.23 -33.78
C THR A 44 19.12 21.47 -32.78
N LEU A 45 18.64 22.72 -32.66
CA LEU A 45 17.49 23.05 -31.82
C LEU A 45 16.18 22.55 -32.43
N LEU A 46 16.02 22.62 -33.76
CA LEU A 46 14.86 22.07 -34.45
C LEU A 46 14.78 20.55 -34.31
N ALA A 47 15.92 19.84 -34.43
CA ALA A 47 16.00 18.40 -34.20
C ALA A 47 15.66 18.02 -32.74
N LYS A 48 16.16 18.79 -31.77
CA LYS A 48 15.84 18.61 -30.34
C LYS A 48 14.35 18.81 -30.05
N ARG A 49 13.73 19.86 -30.61
CA ARG A 49 12.27 20.11 -30.48
C ARG A 49 11.46 18.95 -31.04
N LYS A 50 11.73 18.53 -32.28
CA LYS A 50 11.07 17.36 -32.91
C LYS A 50 11.20 16.08 -32.08
N HIS A 51 12.36 15.85 -31.46
CA HIS A 51 12.56 14.69 -30.59
C HIS A 51 11.77 14.79 -29.28
N GLN A 52 11.75 15.97 -28.64
CA GLN A 52 10.95 16.21 -27.45
C GLN A 52 9.45 16.08 -27.73
N ASP A 53 8.97 16.64 -28.84
CA ASP A 53 7.57 16.55 -29.26
C ASP A 53 7.15 15.10 -29.46
N LYS A 54 7.98 14.27 -30.13
CA LYS A 54 7.74 12.82 -30.25
C LYS A 54 7.66 12.12 -28.89
N ILE A 55 8.61 12.39 -27.98
CA ILE A 55 8.58 11.83 -26.62
C ILE A 55 7.32 12.27 -25.86
N HIS A 56 6.89 13.52 -26.03
CA HIS A 56 5.69 14.04 -25.40
C HIS A 56 4.43 13.37 -25.94
N GLU A 57 4.32 13.18 -27.25
CA GLU A 57 3.23 12.45 -27.89
C GLU A 57 3.17 10.99 -27.45
N GLU A 58 4.31 10.29 -27.43
CA GLU A 58 4.41 8.90 -26.96
C GLU A 58 3.99 8.78 -25.49
N LYS A 59 4.48 9.68 -24.62
CA LYS A 59 4.08 9.74 -23.21
C LYS A 59 2.59 10.05 -23.04
N ALA A 60 2.02 10.91 -23.88
CA ALA A 60 0.60 11.22 -23.85
C ALA A 60 -0.26 10.01 -24.25
N LYS A 61 0.11 9.30 -25.33
CA LYS A 61 -0.55 8.06 -25.75
C LYS A 61 -0.46 6.99 -24.65
N ALA A 62 0.72 6.75 -24.12
CA ALA A 62 0.93 5.79 -23.02
C ALA A 62 0.12 6.14 -21.77
N ARG A 63 0.00 7.44 -21.42
CA ARG A 63 -0.82 7.89 -20.29
C ARG A 63 -2.31 7.59 -20.49
N ILE A 64 -2.83 7.77 -21.70
CA ILE A 64 -4.24 7.47 -22.02
C ILE A 64 -4.50 5.96 -21.89
N GLU A 65 -3.59 5.14 -22.42
CA GLU A 65 -3.68 3.68 -22.31
C GLU A 65 -3.59 3.19 -20.87
N GLN A 66 -2.63 3.71 -20.09
CA GLN A 66 -2.51 3.43 -18.66
C GLN A 66 -3.77 3.82 -17.89
N ARG A 67 -4.39 4.96 -18.22
CA ARG A 67 -5.64 5.40 -17.58
C ARG A 67 -6.79 4.46 -17.90
N LYS A 68 -6.92 4.01 -19.17
CA LYS A 68 -7.92 3.01 -19.57
C LYS A 68 -7.69 1.68 -18.83
N ALA A 69 -6.46 1.20 -18.78
CA ALA A 69 -6.11 -0.03 -18.06
C ALA A 69 -6.39 0.07 -16.56
N ALA A 70 -6.02 1.18 -15.92
CA ALA A 70 -6.27 1.43 -14.50
C ALA A 70 -7.77 1.43 -14.15
N LEU A 71 -8.61 2.01 -15.02
CA LEU A 71 -10.06 1.98 -14.86
C LEU A 71 -10.61 0.55 -14.91
N GLN A 72 -10.15 -0.26 -15.87
CA GLN A 72 -10.57 -1.67 -15.95
C GLN A 72 -10.10 -2.47 -14.74
N LYS A 73 -8.84 -2.30 -14.31
CA LYS A 73 -8.31 -2.93 -13.09
C LYS A 73 -9.12 -2.55 -11.85
N ARG A 74 -9.50 -1.27 -11.71
CA ARG A 74 -10.32 -0.80 -10.59
C ARG A 74 -11.69 -1.48 -10.55
N LYS A 75 -12.33 -1.69 -11.72
CA LYS A 75 -13.60 -2.44 -11.81
C LYS A 75 -13.44 -3.90 -11.36
N VAL A 76 -12.34 -4.54 -11.76
CA VAL A 76 -12.04 -5.93 -11.37
C VAL A 76 -11.80 -6.02 -9.86
N ILE A 77 -10.99 -5.12 -9.29
CA ILE A 77 -10.70 -5.07 -7.85
C ILE A 77 -12.00 -4.88 -7.04
N PHE A 78 -12.87 -3.97 -7.48
CA PHE A 78 -14.15 -3.72 -6.81
C PHE A 78 -15.05 -4.96 -6.79
N LYS A 79 -15.21 -5.63 -7.94
CA LYS A 79 -16.01 -6.87 -8.04
C LYS A 79 -15.43 -8.01 -7.20
N ARG A 80 -14.09 -8.12 -7.12
CA ARG A 80 -13.42 -9.11 -6.25
C ARG A 80 -13.67 -8.83 -4.77
N ALA A 81 -13.53 -7.58 -4.34
CA ALA A 81 -13.81 -7.18 -2.96
C ALA A 81 -15.26 -7.48 -2.56
N GLU A 82 -16.22 -7.18 -3.44
CA GLU A 82 -17.63 -7.52 -3.25
C GLU A 82 -17.82 -9.04 -3.08
N LYS A 83 -17.19 -9.83 -3.95
CA LYS A 83 -17.22 -11.30 -3.86
C LYS A 83 -16.70 -11.80 -2.51
N TYR A 84 -15.56 -11.31 -2.04
CA TYR A 84 -15.00 -11.73 -0.74
C TYR A 84 -15.91 -11.35 0.43
N VAL A 85 -16.50 -10.15 0.41
CA VAL A 85 -17.46 -9.74 1.45
C VAL A 85 -18.68 -10.64 1.46
N LYS A 86 -19.21 -11.00 0.28
CA LYS A 86 -20.33 -11.95 0.15
C LYS A 86 -19.94 -13.32 0.69
N GLU A 87 -18.76 -13.81 0.36
CA GLU A 87 -18.20 -15.09 0.83
C GLU A 87 -18.12 -15.13 2.35
N TYR A 88 -17.48 -14.14 2.99
CA TYR A 88 -17.36 -14.08 4.46
C TYR A 88 -18.72 -14.07 5.16
N ARG A 89 -19.66 -13.26 4.66
CA ARG A 89 -21.03 -13.19 5.21
C ARG A 89 -21.77 -14.50 5.03
N SER A 90 -21.60 -15.16 3.88
CA SER A 90 -22.24 -16.44 3.61
C SER A 90 -21.72 -17.55 4.52
N GLU A 91 -20.40 -17.58 4.76
CA GLU A 91 -19.74 -18.55 5.62
C GLU A 91 -20.14 -18.36 7.09
N GLU A 92 -20.16 -17.12 7.58
CA GLU A 92 -20.63 -16.80 8.94
C GLU A 92 -22.08 -17.25 9.16
N ARG A 93 -22.99 -16.94 8.22
CA ARG A 93 -24.37 -17.41 8.28
C ARG A 93 -24.48 -18.93 8.20
N ASN A 94 -23.65 -19.58 7.39
CA ASN A 94 -23.64 -21.02 7.25
C ASN A 94 -23.23 -21.69 8.57
N GLN A 95 -22.20 -21.19 9.25
CA GLN A 95 -21.79 -21.69 10.57
C GLN A 95 -22.91 -21.53 11.62
N ILE A 96 -23.61 -20.40 11.62
CA ILE A 96 -24.78 -20.20 12.50
C ILE A 96 -25.91 -21.19 12.16
N ARG A 97 -26.20 -21.38 10.86
CA ARG A 97 -27.21 -22.32 10.38
C ARG A 97 -26.89 -23.75 10.81
N LEU A 98 -25.66 -24.21 10.61
CA LEU A 98 -25.22 -25.56 11.00
C LEU A 98 -25.33 -25.77 12.51
N ARG A 99 -24.95 -24.78 13.33
CA ARG A 99 -25.15 -24.84 14.80
C ARG A 99 -26.63 -24.98 15.17
N ARG A 100 -27.52 -24.24 14.51
CA ARG A 100 -28.97 -24.31 14.76
C ARG A 100 -29.56 -25.66 14.33
N MET A 101 -29.15 -26.19 13.17
CA MET A 101 -29.59 -27.50 12.67
C MET A 101 -29.15 -28.64 13.58
N ALA A 102 -27.90 -28.61 14.05
CA ALA A 102 -27.40 -29.60 15.01
C ALA A 102 -28.22 -29.56 16.29
N LYS A 103 -28.43 -28.35 16.86
CA LYS A 103 -29.25 -28.15 18.06
C LYS A 103 -30.70 -28.64 17.87
N ALA A 104 -31.31 -28.39 16.70
CA ALA A 104 -32.66 -28.86 16.40
C ALA A 104 -32.75 -30.39 16.31
N SER A 105 -31.69 -31.05 15.83
CA SER A 105 -31.61 -32.51 15.77
C SER A 105 -31.16 -33.16 17.08
N GLY A 106 -30.95 -32.38 18.15
CA GLY A 106 -30.39 -32.85 19.42
C GLY A 106 -28.88 -33.18 19.39
N ASN A 107 -28.18 -32.87 18.29
CA ASN A 107 -26.75 -33.14 18.11
C ASN A 107 -25.89 -31.89 18.39
N PHE A 108 -24.58 -32.09 18.58
CA PHE A 108 -23.63 -30.99 18.79
C PHE A 108 -22.85 -30.67 17.51
N TYR A 109 -22.71 -29.38 17.20
CA TYR A 109 -21.86 -28.93 16.10
C TYR A 109 -20.47 -28.57 16.62
N VAL A 110 -19.44 -29.26 16.14
CA VAL A 110 -18.03 -28.95 16.43
C VAL A 110 -17.48 -28.09 15.29
N PRO A 111 -17.05 -26.84 15.53
CA PRO A 111 -16.45 -26.00 14.51
C PRO A 111 -15.08 -26.52 14.09
N ALA A 112 -14.67 -26.20 12.85
CA ALA A 112 -13.34 -26.53 12.37
C ALA A 112 -12.25 -25.79 13.17
N GLU A 113 -11.12 -26.45 13.39
CA GLU A 113 -9.97 -25.83 14.05
C GLU A 113 -9.43 -24.63 13.24
N PRO A 114 -8.96 -23.57 13.91
CA PRO A 114 -8.43 -22.38 13.24
C PRO A 114 -7.15 -22.70 12.48
N LYS A 115 -7.08 -22.27 11.21
CA LYS A 115 -5.92 -22.46 10.33
C LYS A 115 -4.87 -21.35 10.47
N LEU A 116 -5.24 -20.21 11.05
CA LEU A 116 -4.43 -19.00 11.15
C LEU A 116 -4.28 -18.59 12.61
N VAL A 117 -3.06 -18.23 13.00
CA VAL A 117 -2.76 -17.65 14.31
C VAL A 117 -1.96 -16.38 14.13
N PHE A 118 -2.24 -15.37 14.95
CA PHE A 118 -1.41 -14.19 15.08
C PHE A 118 -0.57 -14.28 16.35
N VAL A 119 0.75 -14.14 16.20
CA VAL A 119 1.70 -14.31 17.29
C VAL A 119 2.36 -12.98 17.59
N ILE A 120 2.29 -12.55 18.84
CA ILE A 120 2.90 -11.31 19.35
C ILE A 120 3.99 -11.67 20.36
N ARG A 121 5.18 -11.09 20.18
CA ARG A 121 6.27 -11.26 21.16
C ARG A 121 6.07 -10.33 22.35
N ILE A 122 5.96 -10.88 23.55
CA ILE A 122 5.73 -10.11 24.78
C ILE A 122 6.99 -9.94 25.64
N LYS A 123 7.95 -10.86 25.55
CA LYS A 123 9.20 -10.83 26.34
C LYS A 123 10.35 -10.21 25.53
N GLY A 124 11.20 -9.43 26.21
CA GLY A 124 12.42 -8.82 25.63
C GLY A 124 13.49 -9.85 25.23
N ILE A 125 14.72 -9.42 24.94
CA ILE A 125 15.82 -10.29 24.49
C ILE A 125 16.58 -10.99 25.62
N ASN A 126 16.48 -10.46 26.84
CA ASN A 126 17.28 -10.90 27.97
C ASN A 126 16.74 -12.19 28.60
N LYS A 127 17.66 -13.04 29.09
CA LYS A 127 17.36 -14.28 29.83
C LYS A 127 16.40 -15.20 29.07
N ILE A 128 16.74 -15.49 27.81
CA ILE A 128 16.05 -16.48 26.96
C ILE A 128 17.03 -17.59 26.63
N ALA A 129 16.61 -18.84 26.84
CA ALA A 129 17.39 -20.02 26.46
C ALA A 129 17.64 -20.05 24.93
N PRO A 130 18.77 -20.61 24.47
CA PRO A 130 19.16 -20.58 23.06
C PRO A 130 18.13 -21.24 22.13
N LYS A 131 17.48 -22.33 22.58
CA LYS A 131 16.44 -23.05 21.81
C LYS A 131 15.22 -22.16 21.50
N PRO A 132 14.46 -21.62 22.49
CA PRO A 132 13.38 -20.68 22.23
C PRO A 132 13.82 -19.41 21.46
N ARG A 133 15.03 -18.91 21.73
CA ARG A 133 15.59 -17.75 21.00
C ARG A 133 15.69 -18.03 19.51
N LYS A 134 16.13 -19.23 19.11
CA LYS A 134 16.21 -19.62 17.70
C LYS A 134 14.83 -19.74 17.06
N VAL A 135 13.85 -20.30 17.77
CA VAL A 135 12.46 -20.41 17.27
C VAL A 135 11.84 -19.02 17.04
N LEU A 136 12.04 -18.07 17.96
CA LEU A 136 11.57 -16.68 17.77
C LEU A 136 12.20 -16.02 16.52
N GLN A 137 13.48 -16.31 16.24
CA GLN A 137 14.14 -15.84 15.01
C GLN A 137 13.51 -16.44 13.75
N LEU A 138 13.21 -17.75 13.75
CA LEU A 138 12.54 -18.42 12.62
C LEU A 138 11.16 -17.81 12.34
N LEU A 139 10.41 -17.47 13.39
CA LEU A 139 9.11 -16.80 13.29
C LEU A 139 9.22 -15.30 12.93
N ARG A 140 10.45 -14.76 12.82
CA ARG A 140 10.74 -13.33 12.56
C ARG A 140 10.35 -12.38 13.73
N LEU A 141 10.23 -12.90 14.94
CA LEU A 141 9.89 -12.16 16.15
C LEU A 141 11.14 -11.68 16.89
N LEU A 142 11.84 -10.70 16.31
CA LEU A 142 13.14 -10.22 16.82
C LEU A 142 13.05 -9.17 17.94
N GLN A 143 12.01 -8.34 17.93
CA GLN A 143 11.80 -7.26 18.90
C GLN A 143 10.52 -7.51 19.72
N ILE A 144 10.42 -6.87 20.89
CA ILE A 144 9.19 -6.88 21.69
C ILE A 144 8.07 -6.20 20.89
N ASN A 145 6.82 -6.65 21.09
CA ASN A 145 5.62 -6.21 20.40
C ASN A 145 5.68 -6.38 18.86
N ASN A 146 6.59 -7.21 18.35
CA ASN A 146 6.48 -7.64 16.97
C ASN A 146 5.35 -8.65 16.84
N GLY A 147 4.56 -8.52 15.77
CA GLY A 147 3.47 -9.42 15.40
C GLY A 147 3.72 -10.09 14.06
N VAL A 148 3.39 -11.38 13.93
CA VAL A 148 3.50 -12.13 12.67
C VAL A 148 2.31 -13.10 12.53
N PHE A 149 1.79 -13.24 11.31
CA PHE A 149 0.82 -14.27 10.98
C PHE A 149 1.52 -15.62 10.79
N VAL A 150 0.97 -16.68 11.36
CA VAL A 150 1.50 -18.04 11.26
C VAL A 150 0.37 -18.98 10.85
N ARG A 151 0.62 -19.77 9.79
CA ARG A 151 -0.26 -20.88 9.41
C ARG A 151 -0.13 -21.98 10.46
N LEU A 152 -1.26 -22.43 10.99
CA LEU A 152 -1.32 -23.49 11.98
C LEU A 152 -1.25 -24.86 11.31
N THR A 153 -0.12 -25.52 11.50
CA THR A 153 0.20 -26.90 11.18
C THR A 153 0.66 -27.63 12.45
N LYS A 154 0.71 -28.97 12.42
CA LYS A 154 1.23 -29.76 13.55
C LYS A 154 2.64 -29.32 13.98
N ALA A 155 3.53 -29.08 13.02
CA ALA A 155 4.90 -28.62 13.28
C ALA A 155 4.93 -27.22 13.92
N THR A 156 4.16 -26.26 13.40
CA THR A 156 4.11 -24.92 13.99
C THR A 156 3.47 -24.91 15.36
N LYS A 157 2.51 -25.81 15.65
CA LYS A 157 1.91 -25.95 16.98
C LYS A 157 2.96 -26.38 18.00
N GLN A 158 3.82 -27.34 17.66
CA GLN A 158 4.95 -27.74 18.49
C GLN A 158 5.98 -26.61 18.68
N LEU A 159 6.28 -25.85 17.62
CA LEU A 159 7.15 -24.67 17.74
C LEU A 159 6.56 -23.62 18.68
N LEU A 160 5.25 -23.35 18.61
CA LEU A 160 4.55 -22.42 19.49
C LEU A 160 4.56 -22.88 20.95
N GLN A 161 4.41 -24.19 21.19
CA GLN A 161 4.53 -24.75 22.55
C GLN A 161 5.90 -24.43 23.18
N LEU A 162 6.99 -24.53 22.42
CA LEU A 162 8.34 -24.20 22.92
C LEU A 162 8.54 -22.72 23.26
N VAL A 163 7.85 -21.81 22.55
CA VAL A 163 7.99 -20.35 22.77
C VAL A 163 6.86 -19.74 23.59
N THR A 164 5.88 -20.53 24.01
CA THR A 164 4.68 -20.13 24.77
C THR A 164 4.96 -19.10 25.88
N PRO A 165 5.97 -19.24 26.76
CA PRO A 165 6.21 -18.25 27.83
C PRO A 165 6.73 -16.88 27.34
N TYR A 166 7.08 -16.74 26.06
CA TYR A 166 7.65 -15.53 25.47
C TYR A 166 6.70 -14.80 24.51
N VAL A 167 5.59 -15.43 24.14
CA VAL A 167 4.64 -14.94 23.14
C VAL A 167 3.21 -15.00 23.66
N ALA A 168 2.37 -14.09 23.15
CA ALA A 168 0.93 -14.20 23.21
C ALA A 168 0.44 -14.53 21.81
N PHE A 169 -0.44 -15.51 21.67
CA PHE A 169 -0.99 -15.86 20.36
C PHE A 169 -2.47 -16.25 20.46
N GLY A 170 -3.13 -16.28 19.31
CA GLY A 170 -4.51 -16.72 19.19
C GLY A 170 -4.99 -16.53 17.76
N ASP A 171 -6.25 -16.85 17.51
CA ASP A 171 -6.87 -16.77 16.20
C ASP A 171 -7.43 -15.35 15.91
N PRO A 172 -6.91 -14.69 14.87
CA PRO A 172 -7.33 -13.33 14.54
C PRO A 172 -8.65 -13.35 13.76
N ASN A 173 -9.51 -12.37 14.04
CA ASN A 173 -10.73 -12.14 13.27
C ASN A 173 -10.41 -11.36 11.98
N LEU A 174 -11.35 -11.36 11.02
CA LEU A 174 -11.19 -10.64 9.74
C LEU A 174 -10.91 -9.15 9.93
N LYS A 175 -11.53 -8.51 10.94
CA LYS A 175 -11.36 -7.09 11.25
C LYS A 175 -9.94 -6.79 11.73
N SER A 176 -9.37 -7.60 12.61
CA SER A 176 -8.03 -7.46 13.16
C SER A 176 -6.97 -7.73 12.08
N VAL A 177 -7.17 -8.73 11.21
CA VAL A 177 -6.29 -8.93 10.03
C VAL A 177 -6.31 -7.71 9.12
N ARG A 178 -7.50 -7.20 8.80
CA ARG A 178 -7.67 -5.99 8.00
C ARG A 178 -6.96 -4.80 8.65
N GLU A 179 -7.26 -4.47 9.90
CA GLU A 179 -6.67 -3.31 10.58
C GLU A 179 -5.14 -3.43 10.71
N LEU A 180 -4.60 -4.62 10.96
CA LEU A 180 -3.14 -4.85 10.99
C LEU A 180 -2.50 -4.49 9.65
N ILE A 181 -3.04 -5.01 8.55
CA ILE A 181 -2.51 -4.76 7.21
C ILE A 181 -2.68 -3.29 6.81
N TYR A 182 -3.84 -2.67 7.08
CA TYR A 182 -4.09 -1.28 6.72
C TYR A 182 -3.31 -0.27 7.57
N LYS A 183 -3.24 -0.46 8.90
CA LYS A 183 -2.63 0.54 9.81
C LYS A 183 -1.14 0.30 10.04
N ARG A 184 -0.71 -0.97 10.09
CA ARG A 184 0.65 -1.36 10.48
C ARG A 184 1.36 -2.17 9.38
N GLY A 185 0.77 -2.30 8.19
CA GLY A 185 1.31 -3.07 7.08
C GLY A 185 2.49 -2.40 6.39
N TYR A 186 3.61 -3.12 6.34
CA TYR A 186 4.77 -2.77 5.55
C TYR A 186 5.11 -3.96 4.65
N ALA A 187 5.51 -3.66 3.41
CA ALA A 187 6.01 -4.61 2.46
C ALA A 187 7.53 -4.78 2.59
N LYS A 188 8.00 -5.99 2.32
CA LYS A 188 9.40 -6.35 2.16
C LYS A 188 9.73 -6.39 0.66
N VAL A 189 10.17 -5.26 0.12
CA VAL A 189 10.56 -5.11 -1.29
C VAL A 189 12.08 -4.95 -1.35
N ASN A 190 12.78 -5.80 -2.11
CA ASN A 190 14.25 -5.76 -2.20
C ASN A 190 14.97 -5.72 -0.82
N LYS A 191 14.42 -6.47 0.16
CA LYS A 191 14.87 -6.48 1.57
C LYS A 191 14.70 -5.14 2.33
N GLN A 192 14.11 -4.13 1.71
CA GLN A 192 13.75 -2.87 2.36
C GLN A 192 12.33 -2.92 2.92
N ARG A 193 12.09 -2.11 3.95
CA ARG A 193 10.79 -1.98 4.60
C ARG A 193 10.06 -0.76 4.03
N ILE A 194 9.07 -1.00 3.18
CA ILE A 194 8.31 0.06 2.48
C ILE A 194 6.86 0.04 2.98
N PRO A 195 6.26 1.19 3.35
CA PRO A 195 4.84 1.24 3.74
C PRO A 195 3.94 0.87 2.55
N ILE A 196 2.86 0.15 2.82
CA ILE A 196 1.87 -0.20 1.78
C ILE A 196 0.92 0.98 1.59
N THR A 197 1.31 1.94 0.73
CA THR A 197 0.49 3.11 0.39
C THR A 197 -0.39 2.88 -0.83
N GLU A 198 0.11 2.12 -1.81
CA GLU A 198 -0.54 1.88 -3.10
C GLU A 198 -0.59 0.40 -3.46
N ASN A 199 -1.64 0.01 -4.19
CA ASN A 199 -1.78 -1.36 -4.71
C ASN A 199 -0.69 -1.73 -5.72
N THR A 200 -0.03 -0.74 -6.33
CA THR A 200 1.08 -0.96 -7.29
C THR A 200 2.25 -1.72 -6.66
N ILE A 201 2.50 -1.53 -5.35
CA ILE A 201 3.55 -2.22 -4.60
C ILE A 201 3.20 -3.71 -4.46
N ILE A 202 1.94 -4.02 -4.19
CA ILE A 202 1.45 -5.40 -4.05
C ILE A 202 1.46 -6.10 -5.41
N GLU A 203 0.92 -5.45 -6.44
CA GLU A 203 0.82 -6.01 -7.79
C GLU A 203 2.20 -6.36 -8.37
N LYS A 204 3.22 -5.53 -8.14
CA LYS A 204 4.58 -5.78 -8.63
C LYS A 204 5.20 -7.06 -8.03
N GLU A 205 5.01 -7.30 -6.75
CA GLU A 205 5.63 -8.44 -6.04
C GLU A 205 4.79 -9.72 -6.09
N LEU A 206 3.47 -9.58 -5.95
CA LEU A 206 2.52 -10.68 -5.78
C LEU A 206 1.57 -10.87 -6.97
N GLY A 207 1.63 -10.02 -8.00
CA GLY A 207 0.76 -10.11 -9.17
C GLY A 207 0.86 -11.46 -9.90
N LYS A 208 2.04 -12.09 -9.86
CA LYS A 208 2.25 -13.46 -10.38
C LYS A 208 1.40 -14.54 -9.70
N TYR A 209 0.96 -14.30 -8.47
CA TYR A 209 0.10 -15.20 -7.70
C TYR A 209 -1.39 -14.79 -7.75
N GLY A 210 -1.74 -13.79 -8.58
CA GLY A 210 -3.10 -13.29 -8.70
C GLY A 210 -3.54 -12.31 -7.62
N ILE A 211 -2.63 -11.90 -6.73
CA ILE A 211 -2.87 -10.94 -5.64
C ILE A 211 -2.51 -9.54 -6.15
N ILE A 212 -3.53 -8.71 -6.37
CA ILE A 212 -3.36 -7.41 -7.03
C ILE A 212 -3.56 -6.25 -6.04
N CYS A 213 -4.42 -6.43 -5.04
CA CYS A 213 -4.81 -5.38 -4.11
C CYS A 213 -4.68 -5.80 -2.64
N ILE A 214 -4.85 -4.83 -1.74
CA ILE A 214 -4.85 -5.08 -0.29
C ILE A 214 -5.97 -6.06 0.12
N GLU A 215 -7.17 -5.98 -0.46
CA GLU A 215 -8.26 -6.90 -0.10
C GLU A 215 -7.99 -8.35 -0.57
N ASP A 216 -7.32 -8.54 -1.71
CA ASP A 216 -6.83 -9.88 -2.12
C ASP A 216 -5.80 -10.40 -1.10
N LEU A 217 -4.90 -9.53 -0.61
CA LEU A 217 -3.91 -9.89 0.40
C LEU A 217 -4.56 -10.26 1.74
N VAL A 218 -5.54 -9.49 2.20
CA VAL A 218 -6.32 -9.79 3.41
C VAL A 218 -7.03 -11.13 3.27
N HIS A 219 -7.65 -11.38 2.12
CA HIS A 219 -8.32 -12.63 1.84
C HIS A 219 -7.38 -13.83 1.88
N GLU A 220 -6.26 -13.77 1.14
CA GLU A 220 -5.27 -14.84 1.10
C GLU A 220 -4.69 -15.17 2.48
N ILE A 221 -4.46 -14.15 3.32
CA ILE A 221 -3.98 -14.32 4.68
C ILE A 221 -5.04 -14.96 5.57
N PHE A 222 -6.28 -14.42 5.56
CA PHE A 222 -7.36 -14.86 6.44
C PHE A 222 -7.84 -16.28 6.14
N THR A 223 -8.04 -16.61 4.86
CA THR A 223 -8.50 -17.95 4.44
C THR A 223 -7.37 -18.98 4.42
N VAL A 224 -6.12 -18.52 4.51
CA VAL A 224 -4.90 -19.35 4.42
C VAL A 224 -4.85 -20.06 3.06
N GLY A 225 -4.89 -19.27 2.00
CA GLY A 225 -4.88 -19.75 0.61
C GLY A 225 -3.57 -20.44 0.19
N PRO A 226 -3.48 -20.92 -1.07
CA PRO A 226 -2.32 -21.67 -1.56
C PRO A 226 -1.02 -20.86 -1.52
N ASN A 227 -1.08 -19.55 -1.72
CA ASN A 227 0.06 -18.62 -1.79
C ASN A 227 0.30 -17.85 -0.47
N PHE A 228 -0.26 -18.33 0.64
CA PHE A 228 -0.10 -17.73 1.97
C PHE A 228 1.37 -17.51 2.35
N LYS A 229 2.27 -18.45 2.03
CA LYS A 229 3.69 -18.35 2.40
C LYS A 229 4.34 -17.12 1.74
N GLN A 230 3.99 -16.87 0.49
CA GLN A 230 4.49 -15.77 -0.32
C GLN A 230 3.89 -14.45 0.16
N ALA A 231 2.57 -14.40 0.39
CA ALA A 231 1.87 -13.24 0.95
C ALA A 231 2.41 -12.85 2.34
N ASN A 232 2.61 -13.82 3.24
CA ASN A 232 3.10 -13.57 4.59
C ASN A 232 4.60 -13.19 4.62
N ASN A 233 5.41 -13.70 3.67
CA ASN A 233 6.81 -13.29 3.56
C ASN A 233 6.98 -11.90 2.94
N PHE A 234 6.05 -11.50 2.06
CA PHE A 234 5.94 -10.13 1.54
C PHE A 234 5.64 -9.14 2.67
N LEU A 235 4.78 -9.50 3.63
CA LEU A 235 4.57 -8.70 4.83
C LEU A 235 5.81 -8.68 5.73
N TRP A 236 6.28 -7.47 6.05
CA TRP A 236 7.25 -7.25 7.12
C TRP A 236 6.57 -7.54 8.47
N PRO A 237 7.29 -8.11 9.48
CA PRO A 237 6.75 -8.27 10.80
C PRO A 237 6.14 -6.97 11.35
N PHE A 238 4.89 -7.04 11.81
CA PHE A 238 4.16 -5.89 12.31
C PHE A 238 4.86 -5.33 13.53
N LYS A 239 5.14 -4.02 13.54
CA LYS A 239 5.64 -3.33 14.72
C LYS A 239 4.46 -2.71 15.44
N LEU A 240 4.04 -3.31 16.55
CA LEU A 240 2.90 -2.87 17.34
C LEU A 240 3.33 -1.94 18.47
N SER A 241 2.42 -1.08 18.95
CA SER A 241 2.66 -0.29 20.15
C SER A 241 2.48 -1.14 21.41
N ASN A 242 2.81 -0.57 22.58
CA ASN A 242 2.33 -1.15 23.83
C ASN A 242 0.79 -1.13 23.86
N PRO A 243 0.14 -2.10 24.53
CA PRO A 243 -1.30 -2.09 24.67
C PRO A 243 -1.76 -0.88 25.48
N ASN A 244 -2.77 -0.16 24.99
CA ASN A 244 -3.45 0.88 25.75
C ASN A 244 -4.07 0.28 27.02
N GLY A 245 -3.79 0.86 28.18
CA GLY A 245 -4.14 0.29 29.49
C GLY A 245 -3.09 -0.67 30.07
N GLY A 246 -1.99 -0.92 29.35
CA GLY A 246 -0.88 -1.74 29.82
C GLY A 246 -1.11 -3.25 29.69
N TRP A 247 -0.11 -4.00 30.15
CA TRP A 247 -0.20 -5.45 30.29
C TRP A 247 -0.92 -5.82 31.59
N ASN A 248 -1.40 -7.05 31.71
CA ASN A 248 -1.93 -7.54 32.99
C ASN A 248 -0.83 -7.47 34.07
N THR A 249 -1.22 -7.27 35.33
CA THR A 249 -0.30 -7.11 36.47
C THR A 249 0.78 -8.20 36.54
N ARG A 250 0.43 -9.43 36.12
CA ARG A 250 1.36 -10.57 36.03
C ARG A 250 1.60 -11.00 34.58
N LYS A 251 2.22 -10.12 33.79
CA LYS A 251 2.54 -10.33 32.35
C LYS A 251 3.16 -11.70 32.02
N PHE A 252 4.08 -12.20 32.86
CA PHE A 252 4.79 -13.47 32.62
C PHE A 252 4.12 -14.68 33.28
N ARG A 253 2.80 -14.67 33.39
CA ARG A 253 1.98 -15.85 33.69
C ARG A 253 1.16 -16.27 32.48
N HIS A 254 0.71 -17.51 32.49
CA HIS A 254 -0.15 -18.02 31.42
C HIS A 254 -1.48 -17.26 31.42
N PHE A 255 -2.09 -17.09 30.25
CA PHE A 255 -3.34 -16.36 30.11
C PHE A 255 -4.47 -16.90 31.00
N VAL A 256 -4.54 -18.23 31.16
CA VAL A 256 -5.53 -18.90 32.02
C VAL A 256 -5.38 -18.52 33.50
N GLU A 257 -4.18 -18.19 33.95
CA GLU A 257 -3.88 -17.79 35.34
C GLU A 257 -3.99 -16.26 35.55
N GLY A 258 -4.56 -15.54 34.57
CA GLY A 258 -4.64 -14.07 34.60
C GLY A 258 -3.37 -13.35 34.13
N GLY A 259 -2.46 -14.03 33.44
CA GLY A 259 -1.31 -13.41 32.78
C GLY A 259 -1.58 -13.01 31.32
N ASP A 260 -0.53 -12.96 30.50
CA ASP A 260 -0.62 -12.54 29.09
C ASP A 260 0.00 -13.51 28.09
N PHE A 261 0.83 -14.47 28.53
CA PHE A 261 1.51 -15.38 27.62
C PHE A 261 0.64 -16.60 27.27
N GLY A 262 0.92 -17.18 26.10
CA GLY A 262 0.27 -18.39 25.61
C GLY A 262 -0.93 -18.13 24.70
N ASP A 263 -1.76 -19.15 24.58
CA ASP A 263 -2.94 -19.11 23.72
C ASP A 263 -4.08 -18.36 24.39
N ARG A 264 -4.63 -17.37 23.68
CA ARG A 264 -5.74 -16.53 24.12
C ARG A 264 -6.99 -16.75 23.27
N GLU A 265 -6.92 -17.68 22.30
CA GLU A 265 -7.98 -17.91 21.32
C GLU A 265 -8.47 -16.56 20.72
N HIS A 266 -9.80 -16.39 20.63
CA HIS A 266 -10.46 -15.18 20.15
C HIS A 266 -10.11 -13.90 20.93
N ARG A 267 -9.64 -14.01 22.18
CA ARG A 267 -9.33 -12.83 23.03
C ARG A 267 -8.06 -12.11 22.58
N ILE A 268 -7.25 -12.72 21.70
CA ILE A 268 -6.13 -12.04 21.04
C ILE A 268 -6.58 -10.78 20.30
N ASN A 269 -7.80 -10.80 19.74
CA ASN A 269 -8.33 -9.68 18.96
C ASN A 269 -8.48 -8.42 19.80
N LYS A 270 -8.90 -8.56 21.07
CA LYS A 270 -8.96 -7.44 22.01
C LYS A 270 -7.56 -6.87 22.26
N LEU A 271 -6.55 -7.73 22.44
CA LEU A 271 -5.16 -7.29 22.62
C LEU A 271 -4.65 -6.56 21.37
N ILE A 272 -4.89 -7.11 20.17
CA ILE A 272 -4.49 -6.48 18.91
C ILE A 272 -5.08 -5.07 18.81
N HIS A 273 -6.38 -4.90 19.07
CA HIS A 273 -7.01 -3.58 19.02
C HIS A 273 -6.42 -2.57 20.02
N LEU A 274 -5.91 -3.01 21.18
CA LEU A 274 -5.23 -2.14 22.14
C LEU A 274 -3.81 -1.75 21.69
N MET A 275 -3.18 -2.54 20.81
CA MET A 275 -1.79 -2.36 20.33
C MET A 275 -1.71 -1.76 18.90
N LEU A 276 -2.85 -1.50 18.26
CA LEU A 276 -2.98 -0.93 16.92
C LEU A 276 -2.96 0.58 16.95
#